data_AF-A0A2M7PUM3-F1
#
_entry.id   AF-A0A2M7PUM3-F1
#
_cell.length_a   1.000
_cell.length_b   1.000
_cell.length_c   1.000
_cell.angle_alpha   90.00
_cell.angle_beta   90.00
_cell.angle_gamma   90.00
#
_symmetry.space_group_name_H-M   'P 1'
#
loop_
_entity.id
_entity.type
_entity.pdbx_description
1 polymer ?
#
loop_
_entity_poly.entity_id
_entity_poly.type
_entity_poly.pdbx_seq_one_letter_code
_entity_poly.pdbx_strand_id
1 'polypeptide(L)'
;VVSISHEAFFDYFLNNTSVPEIMIYRFELPQFEGVSAGFSGACSSPDQAGLFFTASLENTKTATADGEVLGSYIGYIPFCGLEKGIFSICNLTYKDKQFTKKLESITLKNTLSEGVYEVIGVGDNDDGSSDIIELTLSLK
;
A
#
# COMPACT_ATOMS: atom_id res chain seq x y z
N VAL A 1 3.48 2.38 8.71
CA VAL A 1 2.68 3.63 8.77
C VAL A 1 3.39 4.62 9.66
N VAL A 2 3.41 5.89 9.26
CA VAL A 2 3.97 6.99 10.07
C VAL A 2 2.80 7.89 10.49
N SER A 3 2.77 8.28 11.76
CA SER A 3 1.79 9.24 12.29
C SER A 3 2.51 10.43 12.91
N ILE A 4 1.94 11.60 12.68
CA ILE A 4 2.46 12.89 13.10
C ILE A 4 1.26 13.80 13.40
N SER A 5 1.37 14.63 14.43
CA SER A 5 0.34 15.63 14.70
C SER A 5 0.26 16.61 13.52
N HIS A 6 -0.94 16.76 12.96
CA HIS A 6 -1.19 17.70 11.86
C HIS A 6 -0.82 19.14 12.26
N GLU A 7 -1.26 19.59 13.45
CA GLU A 7 -0.94 20.92 13.97
C GLU A 7 0.57 21.12 14.11
N ALA A 8 1.27 20.17 14.75
CA ALA A 8 2.70 20.29 14.98
C ALA A 8 3.51 20.18 13.68
N PHE A 9 3.05 19.38 12.71
CA PHE A 9 3.66 19.32 11.38
C PHE A 9 3.57 20.65 10.64
N PHE A 10 2.39 21.28 10.63
CA PHE A 10 2.21 22.57 9.97
C PHE A 10 2.94 23.71 10.69
N ASP A 11 2.95 23.70 12.02
CA ASP A 11 3.74 24.67 12.79
C ASP A 11 5.23 24.55 12.49
N TYR A 12 5.77 23.32 12.49
CA TYR A 12 7.15 23.06 12.07
C TYR A 12 7.40 23.54 10.63
N PHE A 13 6.52 23.19 9.69
CA PHE A 13 6.70 23.49 8.28
C PHE A 13 6.65 25.00 7.97
N LEU A 14 5.73 25.73 8.62
CA LEU A 14 5.49 27.15 8.34
C LEU A 14 6.36 28.08 9.17
N ASN A 15 6.64 27.71 10.42
CA ASN A 15 7.30 28.59 11.40
C ASN A 15 8.70 28.09 11.79
N ASN A 16 9.14 26.95 11.24
CA ASN A 16 10.44 26.34 11.52
C ASN A 16 10.68 26.11 13.03
N THR A 17 9.63 25.65 13.73
CA THR A 17 9.67 25.29 15.15
C THR A 17 10.41 23.96 15.35
N SER A 18 10.25 23.33 16.51
CA SER A 18 10.87 22.02 16.77
C SER A 18 10.27 20.94 15.87
N VAL A 19 11.11 20.00 15.42
CA VAL A 19 10.65 18.80 14.71
C VAL A 19 9.58 18.08 15.56
N PRO A 20 8.38 17.83 15.01
CA PRO A 20 7.29 17.22 15.76
C PRO A 20 7.60 15.75 16.07
N GLU A 21 6.94 15.21 17.11
CA GLU A 21 7.04 13.80 17.44
C GLU A 21 6.49 12.93 16.29
N ILE A 22 7.27 11.92 15.91
CA ILE A 22 6.94 11.00 14.81
C ILE A 22 6.76 9.60 15.40
N MET A 23 5.55 9.05 15.23
CA MET A 23 5.24 7.68 15.61
C MET A 23 5.40 6.76 14.41
N ILE A 24 6.16 5.67 14.59
CA ILE A 24 6.42 4.68 13.54
C ILE A 24 5.77 3.35 13.91
N TYR A 25 4.83 2.91 13.06
CA TYR A 25 4.16 1.62 13.17
C TYR A 25 4.69 0.67 12.09
N ARG A 26 5.21 -0.48 12.52
CA ARG A 26 5.83 -1.50 11.66
C ARG A 26 4.86 -2.64 11.41
N PHE A 27 4.90 -3.19 10.20
CA PHE A 27 4.05 -4.28 9.75
C PHE A 27 4.93 -5.31 9.07
N GLU A 28 4.72 -6.58 9.39
CA GLU A 28 5.39 -7.71 8.73
C GLU A 28 4.55 -8.15 7.53
N LEU A 29 5.00 -7.81 6.33
CA LEU A 29 4.33 -8.20 5.09
C LEU A 29 4.64 -9.67 4.72
N PRO A 30 3.82 -10.29 3.85
CA PRO A 30 4.07 -11.66 3.40
C PRO A 30 5.48 -11.87 2.84
N GLN A 31 6.00 -13.07 3.08
CA GLN A 31 7.31 -13.51 2.60
C GLN A 31 7.15 -14.77 1.75
N PHE A 32 7.95 -14.90 0.70
CA PHE A 32 8.05 -16.09 -0.14
C PHE A 32 9.51 -16.35 -0.49
N GLU A 33 9.99 -17.57 -0.26
CA GLU A 33 11.37 -18.02 -0.51
C GLU A 33 12.46 -17.08 0.05
N GLY A 34 12.22 -16.47 1.22
CA GLY A 34 13.16 -15.56 1.85
C GLY A 34 13.06 -14.10 1.38
N VAL A 35 12.25 -13.81 0.35
CA VAL A 35 11.96 -12.46 -0.14
C VAL A 35 10.71 -11.94 0.56
N SER A 36 10.80 -10.76 1.17
CA SER A 36 9.65 -10.09 1.80
C SER A 36 9.00 -9.12 0.83
N ALA A 37 7.67 -9.05 0.81
CA ALA A 37 6.97 -8.00 0.06
C ALA A 37 7.28 -6.62 0.66
N GLY A 38 7.43 -5.62 -0.20
CA GLY A 38 7.59 -4.22 0.17
C GLY A 38 6.33 -3.43 -0.13
N PHE A 39 5.97 -2.47 0.74
CA PHE A 39 4.94 -1.48 0.43
C PHE A 39 5.34 -0.70 -0.83
N SER A 40 4.41 -0.57 -1.77
CA SER A 40 4.64 0.10 -3.05
C SER A 40 3.72 1.30 -3.26
N GLY A 41 2.47 1.26 -2.77
CA GLY A 41 1.53 2.37 -2.87
C GLY A 41 0.49 2.38 -1.75
N ALA A 42 -0.15 3.53 -1.52
CA ALA A 42 -1.24 3.64 -0.55
C ALA A 42 -2.20 4.79 -0.87
N CYS A 43 -3.46 4.64 -0.44
CA CYS A 43 -4.45 5.70 -0.40
C CYS A 43 -5.37 5.54 0.82
N SER A 44 -6.07 6.61 1.21
CA SER A 44 -7.04 6.54 2.31
C SER A 44 -8.27 5.72 1.94
N SER A 45 -8.83 5.00 2.90
CA SER A 45 -10.18 4.45 2.80
C SER A 45 -11.23 5.57 2.68
N PRO A 46 -12.44 5.31 2.16
CA PRO A 46 -13.45 6.35 1.94
C PRO A 46 -13.84 7.13 3.21
N ASP A 47 -13.87 6.44 4.35
CA ASP A 47 -14.16 7.00 5.68
C ASP A 47 -12.93 7.59 6.39
N GLN A 48 -11.75 7.52 5.75
CA GLN A 48 -10.47 7.92 6.30
C GLN A 48 -10.10 7.21 7.61
N ALA A 49 -10.69 6.04 7.89
CA ALA A 49 -10.40 5.24 9.07
C ALA A 49 -9.21 4.29 8.89
N GLY A 50 -8.63 4.22 7.69
CA GLY A 50 -7.45 3.42 7.40
C GLY A 50 -6.85 3.70 6.03
N LEU A 51 -5.92 2.85 5.63
CA LEU A 51 -5.23 2.89 4.34
C LEU A 51 -5.52 1.64 3.54
N PHE A 52 -5.90 1.80 2.28
CA PHE A 52 -5.62 0.77 1.28
C PHE A 52 -4.16 0.87 0.89
N PHE A 53 -3.50 -0.27 0.71
CA PHE A 53 -2.11 -0.30 0.28
C PHE A 53 -1.91 -1.38 -0.79
N THR A 54 -0.91 -1.15 -1.63
CA THR A 54 -0.31 -2.17 -2.49
C THR A 54 1.05 -2.55 -1.94
N ALA A 55 1.40 -3.82 -2.11
CA ALA A 55 2.73 -4.33 -1.83
C ALA A 55 3.16 -5.27 -2.95
N SER A 56 4.45 -5.31 -3.24
CA SER A 56 4.99 -6.19 -4.29
C SER A 56 6.16 -7.01 -3.75
N LEU A 57 6.21 -8.26 -4.19
CA LEU A 57 7.27 -9.21 -3.89
C LEU A 57 8.24 -9.19 -5.06
N GLU A 58 9.32 -8.43 -4.90
CA GLU A 58 10.32 -8.23 -5.95
C GLU A 58 11.62 -8.94 -5.57
N ASN A 59 12.05 -9.90 -6.40
CA ASN A 59 13.25 -10.69 -6.15
C ASN A 59 14.50 -9.93 -6.55
N THR A 60 14.87 -8.96 -5.72
CA THR A 60 16.05 -8.13 -5.90
C THR A 60 16.84 -8.01 -4.60
N LYS A 61 18.15 -7.79 -4.72
CA LYS A 61 19.05 -7.62 -3.56
C LYS A 61 19.03 -6.19 -3.00
N THR A 62 18.47 -5.24 -3.73
CA THR A 62 18.47 -3.82 -3.36
C THR A 62 17.18 -3.15 -3.76
N ALA A 63 16.73 -2.16 -2.98
CA ALA A 63 15.49 -1.42 -3.21
C ALA A 63 15.44 -0.59 -4.51
N THR A 64 16.56 -0.47 -5.24
CA THR A 64 16.70 0.34 -6.45
C THR A 64 17.06 -0.47 -7.70
N ALA A 65 17.15 -1.78 -7.59
CA ALA A 65 17.50 -2.63 -8.73
C ALA A 65 16.28 -3.44 -9.12
N ASP A 66 15.98 -3.44 -10.41
CA ASP A 66 14.82 -4.13 -10.96
C ASP A 66 14.99 -5.64 -10.75
N GLY A 67 14.00 -6.24 -10.10
CA GLY A 67 13.91 -7.67 -9.86
C GLY A 67 12.67 -8.28 -10.49
N GLU A 68 12.66 -9.60 -10.57
CA GLU A 68 11.46 -10.32 -10.99
C GLU A 68 10.33 -10.10 -9.96
N VAL A 69 9.16 -9.66 -10.41
CA VAL A 69 7.98 -9.53 -9.57
C VAL A 69 7.29 -10.89 -9.44
N LEU A 70 7.46 -11.49 -8.28
CA LEU A 70 6.92 -12.81 -7.95
C LEU A 70 5.44 -12.73 -7.53
N GLY A 71 4.94 -11.55 -7.19
CA GLY A 71 3.54 -11.33 -6.88
C GLY A 71 3.25 -9.91 -6.38
N SER A 72 1.99 -9.51 -6.46
CA SER A 72 1.51 -8.28 -5.85
C SER A 72 0.31 -8.52 -4.96
N TYR A 73 0.19 -7.67 -3.95
CA TYR A 73 -0.79 -7.75 -2.90
C TYR A 73 -1.53 -6.43 -2.80
N ILE A 74 -2.79 -6.53 -2.37
CA ILE A 74 -3.58 -5.40 -1.92
C ILE A 74 -4.02 -5.67 -0.48
N GLY A 75 -4.00 -4.64 0.34
CA GLY A 75 -4.38 -4.78 1.74
C GLY A 75 -5.00 -3.53 2.33
N TYR A 76 -5.39 -3.65 3.58
CA TYR A 76 -6.01 -2.61 4.38
C TYR A 76 -5.39 -2.55 5.76
N ILE A 77 -4.98 -1.35 6.18
CA ILE A 77 -4.48 -1.06 7.53
C ILE A 77 -5.47 -0.12 8.22
N PRO A 78 -6.22 -0.56 9.24
CA PRO A 78 -7.03 0.34 10.06
C PRO A 78 -6.13 1.24 10.91
N PHE A 79 -6.52 2.51 11.11
CA PHE A 79 -5.84 3.41 12.03
C PHE A 79 -6.15 3.12 13.50
N CYS A 80 -7.27 2.45 13.77
CA CYS A 80 -7.55 1.94 15.10
C CYS A 80 -6.63 0.76 15.41
N GLY A 81 -5.84 0.87 16.48
CA GLY A 81 -4.99 -0.23 16.94
C GLY A 81 -3.70 -0.42 16.13
N LEU A 82 -3.15 0.65 15.52
CA LEU A 82 -1.89 0.59 14.75
C LEU A 82 -0.73 -0.01 15.56
N GLU A 83 -0.70 0.20 16.87
CA GLU A 83 0.29 -0.37 17.78
C GLU A 83 0.26 -1.91 17.84
N LYS A 84 -0.86 -2.53 17.45
CA LYS A 84 -1.03 -3.98 17.37
C LYS A 84 -0.53 -4.56 16.04
N GLY A 85 -0.23 -3.72 15.05
CA GLY A 85 0.24 -4.16 13.74
C GLY A 85 -0.78 -5.01 12.96
N ILE A 86 -2.08 -4.84 13.21
CA ILE A 86 -3.15 -5.60 12.55
C ILE A 86 -3.42 -5.02 11.18
N PHE A 87 -3.52 -5.88 10.17
CA PHE A 87 -3.89 -5.52 8.80
C PHE A 87 -4.51 -6.72 8.08
N SER A 88 -5.25 -6.45 7.01
CA SER A 88 -5.75 -7.46 6.07
C SER A 88 -4.96 -7.37 4.78
N ILE A 89 -4.66 -8.51 4.14
CA ILE A 89 -3.95 -8.53 2.87
C ILE A 89 -4.41 -9.74 2.04
N CYS A 90 -4.47 -9.58 0.72
CA CYS A 90 -4.69 -10.67 -0.22
C CYS A 90 -3.73 -10.59 -1.40
N ASN A 91 -3.39 -11.77 -1.95
CA ASN A 91 -2.62 -11.88 -3.18
C ASN A 91 -3.53 -11.52 -4.36
N LEU A 92 -3.00 -10.74 -5.31
CA LEU A 92 -3.73 -10.35 -6.49
C LEU A 92 -3.68 -11.46 -7.55
N THR A 93 -4.83 -11.73 -8.16
CA THR A 93 -4.97 -12.73 -9.21
C THR A 93 -5.66 -12.13 -10.44
N TYR A 94 -5.21 -12.53 -11.63
CA TYR A 94 -5.85 -12.20 -12.89
C TYR A 94 -6.12 -13.49 -13.68
N LYS A 95 -7.39 -13.76 -14.01
CA LYS A 95 -7.82 -15.00 -14.68
C LYS A 95 -7.29 -16.26 -13.97
N ASP A 96 -7.48 -16.32 -12.65
CA ASP A 96 -7.05 -17.41 -11.76
C ASP A 96 -5.54 -17.69 -11.74
N LYS A 97 -4.73 -16.78 -12.27
CA LYS A 97 -3.27 -16.82 -12.19
C LYS A 97 -2.78 -15.72 -11.28
N GLN A 98 -1.64 -15.95 -10.63
CA GLN A 98 -0.96 -14.94 -9.85
C GLN A 98 -0.66 -13.72 -10.73
N PHE A 99 -0.93 -12.53 -10.19
CA PHE A 99 -0.58 -11.28 -10.85
C PHE A 99 0.91 -10.98 -10.60
N THR A 100 1.69 -10.93 -11.67
CA THR A 100 3.17 -10.83 -11.63
C THR A 100 3.67 -9.49 -12.19
N LYS A 101 2.86 -8.43 -12.12
CA LYS A 101 3.30 -7.07 -12.42
C LYS A 101 3.33 -6.27 -11.14
N LYS A 102 4.27 -5.35 -11.00
CA LYS A 102 4.38 -4.48 -9.83
C LYS A 102 3.22 -3.50 -9.79
N LEU A 103 2.60 -3.31 -8.63
CA LEU A 103 1.57 -2.29 -8.42
C LEU A 103 2.14 -1.16 -7.56
N GLU A 104 2.53 -0.05 -8.19
CA GLU A 104 3.21 1.07 -7.54
C GLU A 104 2.26 2.11 -6.95
N SER A 105 0.99 2.07 -7.32
CA SER A 105 0.01 2.95 -6.71
C SER A 105 -1.36 2.33 -6.66
N ILE A 106 -2.19 2.93 -5.81
CA ILE A 106 -3.61 2.62 -5.68
C ILE A 106 -4.36 3.91 -5.35
N THR A 107 -5.54 4.07 -5.93
CA THR A 107 -6.47 5.14 -5.57
C THR A 107 -7.90 4.60 -5.55
N LEU A 108 -8.73 5.16 -4.68
CA LEU A 108 -10.15 4.86 -4.64
C LEU A 108 -10.84 5.49 -5.86
N LYS A 109 -11.56 4.68 -6.64
CA LYS A 109 -12.40 5.14 -7.76
C LYS A 109 -13.84 5.35 -7.29
N ASN A 110 -14.41 4.35 -6.63
CA ASN A 110 -15.80 4.38 -6.16
C ASN A 110 -16.04 3.42 -4.99
N THR A 111 -17.10 3.66 -4.22
CA THR A 111 -17.63 2.69 -3.24
C THR A 111 -18.88 2.05 -3.84
N LEU A 112 -18.84 0.74 -4.10
CA LEU A 112 -19.95 0.03 -4.74
C LEU A 112 -21.03 -0.34 -3.71
N SER A 113 -20.59 -0.80 -2.55
CA SER A 113 -21.44 -1.10 -1.40
C SER A 113 -20.59 -1.08 -0.12
N GLU A 114 -21.21 -1.30 1.03
CA GLU A 114 -20.48 -1.51 2.28
C GLU A 114 -19.45 -2.63 2.12
N GLY A 115 -18.19 -2.34 2.42
CA GLY A 115 -17.07 -3.27 2.28
C GLY A 115 -16.62 -3.58 0.84
N VAL A 116 -17.23 -2.99 -0.20
CA VAL A 116 -16.87 -3.27 -1.60
C VAL A 116 -16.50 -2.00 -2.35
N TYR A 117 -15.30 -1.97 -2.89
CA TYR A 117 -14.69 -0.77 -3.48
C TYR A 117 -14.17 -1.04 -4.88
N GLU A 118 -14.35 -0.07 -5.77
CA GLU A 118 -13.57 0.02 -7.00
C GLU A 118 -12.33 0.86 -6.72
N VAL A 119 -11.17 0.30 -7.06
CA VAL A 119 -9.88 0.98 -6.94
C VAL A 119 -9.14 0.90 -8.27
N ILE A 120 -8.34 1.92 -8.54
CA ILE A 120 -7.45 1.95 -9.70
C ILE A 120 -6.03 1.80 -9.17
N GLY A 121 -5.30 0.83 -9.70
CA GLY A 121 -3.86 0.70 -9.52
C GLY A 121 -3.10 1.14 -10.76
N VAL A 122 -1.87 1.59 -10.57
CA VAL A 122 -0.91 1.81 -11.66
C VAL A 122 0.23 0.81 -11.49
N GLY A 123 0.51 0.06 -12.55
CA GLY A 123 1.65 -0.83 -12.61
C GLY A 123 2.82 -0.26 -13.40
N ASP A 124 4.03 -0.52 -12.92
CA ASP A 124 5.26 -0.26 -13.64
C ASP A 124 5.61 -1.48 -14.51
N ASN A 125 6.01 -1.22 -15.75
CA ASN A 125 6.36 -2.22 -16.75
C ASN A 125 7.87 -2.26 -17.04
N ASP A 126 8.69 -1.45 -16.34
CA ASP A 126 10.16 -1.37 -16.47
C ASP A 126 10.66 -1.02 -17.90
N ASP A 127 9.76 -0.64 -18.81
CA ASP A 127 10.04 -0.27 -20.20
C ASP A 127 9.64 1.18 -20.52
N GLY A 128 9.30 1.96 -19.47
CA GLY A 128 8.81 3.33 -19.57
C GLY A 128 7.31 3.45 -19.89
N SER A 129 6.59 2.33 -20.04
CA SER A 129 5.13 2.30 -20.08
C SER A 129 4.53 2.03 -18.70
N SER A 130 3.22 2.22 -18.55
CA SER A 130 2.49 1.89 -17.34
C SER A 130 1.14 1.28 -17.67
N ASP A 131 0.72 0.34 -16.85
CA ASP A 131 -0.61 -0.25 -16.94
C ASP A 131 -1.57 0.44 -15.96
N ILE A 132 -2.78 0.73 -16.42
CA ILE A 132 -3.89 1.10 -15.54
C ILE A 132 -4.70 -0.16 -15.26
N ILE A 133 -4.83 -0.51 -13.99
CA ILE A 133 -5.47 -1.75 -13.54
C ILE A 133 -6.69 -1.39 -12.71
N GLU A 134 -7.87 -1.74 -13.21
CA GLU A 134 -9.11 -1.60 -12.43
C GLU A 134 -9.32 -2.86 -11.57
N LEU A 135 -9.57 -2.65 -10.29
CA LEU A 135 -9.69 -3.71 -9.30
C LEU A 135 -10.97 -3.55 -8.50
N THR A 136 -11.58 -4.66 -8.14
CA THR A 136 -12.66 -4.72 -7.14
C THR A 136 -12.08 -5.29 -5.85
N LEU A 137 -12.11 -4.50 -4.79
CA LEU A 137 -11.71 -4.89 -3.45
C LEU A 137 -12.95 -5.22 -2.62
N SER A 138 -12.92 -6.34 -1.90
CA SER A 138 -13.95 -6.71 -0.93
C SER A 138 -13.31 -6.93 0.45
N LEU A 139 -13.57 -6.02 1.37
CA LEU A 139 -13.28 -6.17 2.79
C LEU A 139 -14.45 -6.93 3.44
N LYS A 140 -14.14 -8.08 4.03
CA LYS A 140 -15.08 -8.89 4.81
C LYS A 140 -14.73 -8.82 6.29
#